data_AF-A0A7M3YIJ2-F1
#
_entry.id   AF-A0A7M3YIJ2-F1
#
_cell.length_a   1.000
_cell.length_b   1.000
_cell.length_c   1.000
_cell.angle_alpha   90.00
_cell.angle_beta   90.00
_cell.angle_gamma   90.00
#
_symmetry.space_group_name_H-M   'P 1'
#
loop_
_entity.id
_entity.type
_entity.pdbx_description
1 polymer ?
#
loop_
_entity_poly.entity_id
_entity_poly.type
_entity_poly.pdbx_seq_one_letter_code
_entity_poly.pdbx_strand_id
1 'polypeptide(L)'
;MQAFRVSGTAPFGSQRQKFNMDLVASSADDAEHRCYSIIGSRHKVNRRAINIDSVSEIDPRTSSEPMVLNAFRDQIAAAGGPIAPVAEEE
;
A
#
# COMPACT_ATOMS: atom_id res chain seq x y z
N MET A 1 0.94 -7.10 13.27
CA MET A 1 1.05 -6.63 11.87
C MET A 1 -0.28 -5.99 11.52
N GLN A 2 -0.23 -4.85 10.85
CA GLN A 2 -1.38 -4.06 10.43
C GLN A 2 -1.29 -3.83 8.91
N ALA A 3 -2.41 -3.49 8.30
CA ALA A 3 -2.46 -3.10 6.90
C ALA A 3 -2.24 -1.59 6.79
N PHE A 4 -1.33 -1.17 5.93
CA PHE A 4 -1.05 0.25 5.67
C PHE A 4 -1.24 0.54 4.19
N ARG A 5 -1.84 1.69 3.91
CA ARG A 5 -1.85 2.31 2.58
C ARG A 5 -0.81 3.41 2.54
N VAL A 6 0.14 3.27 1.62
CA VAL A 6 1.15 4.27 1.32
C VAL A 6 0.80 4.92 0.01
N SER A 7 0.64 6.25 0.03
CA SER A 7 0.46 7.05 -1.17
C SER A 7 1.68 7.94 -1.40
N GLY A 8 2.01 8.17 -2.66
CA GLY A 8 3.16 8.97 -3.00
C GLY A 8 3.30 9.20 -4.49
N THR A 9 4.42 9.81 -4.87
CA THR A 9 4.78 10.08 -6.25
C THR A 9 6.18 9.54 -6.54
N ALA A 10 6.30 8.69 -7.56
CA ALA A 10 7.56 8.09 -8.00
C ALA A 10 7.77 8.24 -9.50
N PRO A 11 9.03 8.29 -10.00
CA PRO A 11 9.31 8.27 -11.42
C PRO A 11 9.17 6.84 -11.96
N PHE A 12 8.11 6.59 -12.74
CA PHE A 12 7.96 5.35 -13.49
C PHE A 12 8.33 5.62 -14.94
N GLY A 13 9.58 5.33 -15.29
CA GLY A 13 10.13 5.65 -16.61
C GLY A 13 10.43 7.14 -16.76
N SER A 14 9.82 7.80 -17.75
CA SER A 14 10.10 9.20 -18.08
C SER A 14 9.27 10.22 -17.30
N GLN A 15 8.21 9.81 -16.61
CA GLN A 15 7.29 10.71 -15.91
C GLN A 15 7.17 10.35 -14.43
N ARG A 16 6.90 11.37 -13.60
CA ARG A 16 6.51 11.20 -12.20
C ARG A 16 5.01 10.93 -12.15
N GLN A 17 4.61 9.81 -11.55
CA GLN A 17 3.21 9.45 -11.40
C GLN A 17 2.90 9.16 -9.93
N LYS A 18 1.64 9.39 -9.55
CA LYS A 18 1.13 9.02 -8.24
C LYS A 18 0.98 7.51 -8.15
N PHE A 19 1.27 6.95 -6.99
CA PHE A 19 1.02 5.55 -6.67
C PHE A 19 0.29 5.45 -5.35
N ASN A 20 -0.53 4.41 -5.24
CA ASN A 20 -1.13 3.95 -4.00
C ASN A 20 -0.76 2.47 -3.88
N MET A 21 -0.23 2.08 -2.72
CA MET A 21 0.15 0.69 -2.47
C MET A 21 -0.26 0.30 -1.06
N ASP A 22 -0.95 -0.84 -0.96
CA ASP A 22 -1.31 -1.42 0.32
C ASP A 22 -0.32 -2.52 0.70
N LEU A 23 0.12 -2.51 1.94
CA LEU A 23 1.16 -3.42 2.41
C LEU A 23 0.96 -3.79 3.87
N VAL A 24 1.51 -4.95 4.24
CA VAL A 24 1.48 -5.45 5.61
C VAL A 24 2.80 -5.06 6.29
N ALA A 25 2.69 -4.36 7.42
CA ALA A 25 3.85 -3.92 8.21
C ALA A 25 3.56 -3.97 9.71
N SER A 26 4.61 -3.81 10.51
CA SER A 26 4.49 -3.74 11.98
C SER A 26 4.29 -2.32 12.50
N SER A 27 4.71 -1.30 11.75
CA SER A 27 4.59 0.12 12.07
C SER A 27 4.59 0.96 10.78
N ALA A 28 4.29 2.26 10.90
CA ALA A 28 4.36 3.20 9.79
C ALA A 28 5.79 3.32 9.19
N ASP A 29 6.82 3.32 10.04
CA ASP A 29 8.22 3.37 9.57
C ASP A 29 8.59 2.09 8.79
N ASP A 30 8.16 0.91 9.26
CA ASP A 30 8.36 -0.36 8.54
C ASP A 30 7.58 -0.35 7.21
N ALA A 31 6.38 0.23 7.19
CA ALA A 31 5.59 0.40 5.97
C ALA A 31 6.31 1.25 4.92
N GLU A 32 6.87 2.38 5.33
CA GLU A 32 7.67 3.27 4.48
C GLU A 32 8.92 2.55 3.94
N HIS A 33 9.68 1.89 4.80
CA HIS A 33 10.88 1.14 4.38
C HIS A 33 10.57 0.02 3.38
N ARG A 34 9.45 -0.70 3.58
CA ARG A 34 8.96 -1.70 2.62
C ARG A 34 8.55 -1.05 1.31
N CYS A 35 7.86 0.09 1.36
CA CYS A 35 7.46 0.84 0.18
C CYS A 35 8.66 1.20 -0.70
N TYR A 36 9.70 1.79 -0.12
CA TYR A 36 10.94 2.08 -0.84
C TYR A 36 11.60 0.84 -1.45
N SER A 37 11.58 -0.28 -0.74
CA SER A 37 12.23 -1.50 -1.18
C SER A 37 11.47 -2.16 -2.35
N ILE A 38 10.14 -2.18 -2.29
CA ILE A 38 9.27 -2.72 -3.36
C ILE A 38 9.37 -1.85 -4.61
N ILE A 39 9.20 -0.53 -4.49
CA ILE A 39 9.27 0.38 -5.64
C ILE A 39 10.68 0.36 -6.24
N GLY A 40 11.71 0.39 -5.38
CA GLY A 40 13.10 0.39 -5.84
C GLY A 40 13.48 -0.88 -6.60
N SER A 41 13.11 -2.06 -6.10
CA SER A 41 13.42 -3.33 -6.75
C SER A 41 12.60 -3.59 -8.02
N ARG A 42 11.29 -3.31 -7.98
CA ARG A 42 10.36 -3.59 -9.09
C ARG A 42 10.51 -2.60 -10.25
N HIS A 43 10.79 -1.34 -9.95
CA HIS A 43 10.83 -0.26 -10.95
C HIS A 43 12.22 0.36 -11.14
N LYS A 44 13.26 -0.16 -10.48
CA LYS A 44 14.64 0.35 -10.51
C LYS A 44 14.75 1.84 -10.14
N VAL A 45 14.00 2.24 -9.12
CA VAL A 45 13.93 3.64 -8.66
C VAL A 45 14.81 3.83 -7.42
N ASN A 46 15.61 4.89 -7.41
CA ASN A 46 16.38 5.28 -6.23
C ASN A 46 15.46 5.85 -5.14
N ARG A 47 15.72 5.52 -3.86
CA ARG A 47 14.91 6.00 -2.72
C ARG A 47 14.70 7.51 -2.72
N ARG A 48 15.75 8.27 -3.03
CA ARG A 48 15.75 9.74 -3.08
C ARG A 48 14.83 10.34 -4.16
N ALA A 49 14.38 9.53 -5.12
CA ALA A 49 13.50 9.99 -6.19
C ALA A 49 12.01 9.74 -5.87
N ILE A 50 11.72 8.93 -4.86
CA ILE A 50 10.37 8.60 -4.40
C ILE A 50 9.96 9.64 -3.36
N ASN A 51 8.80 10.26 -3.55
CA ASN A 51 8.18 11.11 -2.54
C ASN A 51 7.00 10.34 -1.96
N ILE A 52 6.96 10.17 -0.64
CA ILE A 52 5.79 9.60 0.05
C ILE A 52 4.97 10.77 0.58
N ASP A 53 3.68 10.78 0.22
CA ASP A 53 2.75 11.85 0.59
C ASP A 53 2.01 11.48 1.89
N SER A 54 1.62 10.21 2.05
CA SER A 54 0.99 9.73 3.29
C SER A 54 1.24 8.25 3.56
N VAL A 55 1.24 7.89 4.84
CA VAL A 55 1.23 6.51 5.35
C VAL A 55 0.09 6.42 6.35
N SER A 56 -0.91 5.60 6.05
CA SER A 56 -2.12 5.47 6.87
C SER A 56 -2.43 4.01 7.14
N GLU A 57 -2.81 3.70 8.38
CA GLU A 57 -3.36 2.39 8.72
C GLU A 57 -4.76 2.26 8.11
N ILE A 58 -5.04 1.12 7.47
CA ILE A 58 -6.32 0.83 6.82
C ILE A 58 -6.93 -0.45 7.36
N ASP A 59 -8.26 -0.59 7.24
CA ASP A 59 -8.91 -1.87 7.43
C ASP A 59 -8.50 -2.82 6.28
N PRO A 60 -7.90 -4.00 6.57
CA PRO A 60 -7.48 -4.96 5.54
C PRO A 60 -8.62 -5.41 4.62
N ARG A 61 -9.88 -5.27 5.04
CA ARG A 61 -11.07 -5.60 4.23
C ARG A 61 -11.28 -4.65 3.05
N THR A 62 -10.75 -3.43 3.13
CA THR A 62 -10.87 -2.38 2.09
C THR A 62 -9.72 -2.40 1.07
N SER A 63 -8.74 -3.29 1.27
CA SER A 63 -7.59 -3.42 0.39
C SER A 63 -7.89 -4.33 -0.81
N SER A 64 -7.36 -3.96 -1.97
CA SER A 64 -7.37 -4.80 -3.17
C SER A 64 -6.08 -5.61 -3.34
N GLU A 65 -5.08 -5.41 -2.48
CA GLU A 65 -3.76 -6.03 -2.64
C GLU A 65 -3.77 -7.51 -2.20
N PRO A 66 -3.37 -8.46 -3.06
CA PRO A 66 -3.39 -9.89 -2.74
C PRO A 66 -2.55 -10.26 -1.51
N MET A 67 -1.44 -9.57 -1.28
CA MET A 67 -0.59 -9.81 -0.12
C MET A 67 -1.27 -9.45 1.20
N VAL A 68 -2.04 -8.35 1.21
CA VAL A 68 -2.80 -7.90 2.39
C VAL A 68 -3.97 -8.86 2.63
N LEU A 69 -4.74 -9.17 1.58
CA LEU A 69 -5.87 -10.10 1.66
C LEU A 69 -5.45 -11.49 2.16
N ASN A 70 -4.29 -11.99 1.70
CA ASN A 70 -3.78 -13.28 2.14
C ASN A 70 -3.31 -13.25 3.61
N ALA A 71 -2.61 -12.19 4.03
CA ALA A 71 -2.12 -12.07 5.40
C ALA A 71 -3.24 -11.96 6.44
N PHE A 72 -4.36 -11.32 6.08
CA PHE A 72 -5.49 -11.06 6.97
C PHE A 72 -6.72 -11.93 6.65
N ARG A 73 -6.55 -13.03 5.89
CA ARG A 73 -7.66 -13.84 5.39
C ARG A 73 -8.65 -14.28 6.48
N ASP A 74 -8.14 -14.78 7.60
CA ASP A 74 -8.98 -15.25 8.71
C ASP A 74 -9.72 -14.09 9.41
N GLN A 75 -9.05 -12.93 9.54
CA GLN A 75 -9.65 -11.74 10.13
C GLN A 75 -10.75 -11.16 9.23
N ILE A 76 -10.52 -11.11 7.91
CA ILE A 76 -11.50 -10.68 6.92
C ILE A 76 -12.71 -11.61 6.96
N ALA A 77 -12.50 -12.92 7.01
CA ALA A 77 -13.57 -13.90 7.10
C ALA A 77 -14.40 -13.73 8.38
N ALA A 78 -13.75 -13.56 9.54
CA ALA A 78 -14.42 -13.35 10.83
C ALA A 78 -15.20 -12.03 10.89
N ALA A 79 -14.71 -10.98 10.23
CA ALA A 79 -15.34 -9.67 10.22
C ALA A 79 -16.53 -9.56 9.23
N GLY A 80 -16.72 -10.55 8.34
CA GLY A 80 -17.85 -10.60 7.41
C GLY A 80 -17.50 -10.37 5.93
N GLY A 81 -16.25 -10.64 5.51
CA GLY A 81 -15.82 -10.62 4.10
C GLY A 81 -15.22 -9.28 3.62
N PRO A 82 -14.64 -9.24 2.41
CA PRO A 82 -14.03 -8.03 1.85
C PRO A 82 -15.09 -6.95 1.57
N ILE A 83 -14.72 -5.69 1.80
CA ILE A 83 -15.55 -4.52 1.52
C ILE A 83 -14.98 -3.89 0.24
N ALA A 84 -15.80 -3.77 -0.80
CA ALA A 84 -15.40 -3.03 -1.99
C ALA A 84 -15.09 -1.57 -1.60
N PRO A 85 -13.98 -0.98 -2.06
CA PRO A 85 -13.73 0.43 -1.82
C PRO A 85 -14.91 1.21 -2.40
N VAL A 86 -15.56 2.05 -1.57
CA VAL A 86 -16.60 2.96 -2.03
C VAL A 86 -15.97 3.84 -3.10
N ALA A 87 -16.37 3.64 -4.35
CA ALA A 87 -16.11 4.61 -5.39
C ALA A 87 -16.87 5.87 -5.01
N GLU A 88 -16.17 6.88 -4.48
CA GLU A 88 -16.64 8.26 -4.63
C GLU A 88 -16.54 8.55 -6.14
N GLU A 89 -17.63 8.24 -6.85
CA GLU A 89 -17.87 8.70 -8.22
C GLU A 89 -17.95 10.22 -8.21
N GLU A 90 -17.16 10.85 -9.09
CA GLU A 90 -17.09 12.29 -9.37
C GLU A 90 -18.39 12.82 -10.00
#